data_AF-A0A5T9DGT7-F1
#
_entry.id   AF-A0A5T9DGT7-F1
#
_cell.length_a   1.000
_cell.length_b   1.000
_cell.length_c   1.000
_cell.angle_alpha   90.00
_cell.angle_beta   90.00
_cell.angle_gamma   90.00
#
_symmetry.space_group_name_H-M   'P 1'
#
loop_
_entity.id
_entity.type
_entity.pdbx_description
1 polymer ?
#
loop_
_entity_poly.entity_id
_entity_poly.type
_entity_poly.pdbx_seq_one_letter_code
_entity_poly.pdbx_strand_id
1 'polypeptide(L)'
;MNDVVLYEKNESMFFAICTVLSLYCDFIYEIAYGFHNEAVMIIENEKCVGQALKIQINNLFDDFDYYKKVNGTEKVKREDIDEKELFNKVMAAHNQGVKALIMKNLEANLREKEEGSEYWKLKIFNRFNGI
;
A
#
# COMPACT_ATOMS: atom_id res chain seq x y z
N MET A 1 17.11 2.82 1.51
CA MET A 1 15.71 2.69 1.06
C MET A 1 15.29 1.29 1.44
N ASN A 2 14.23 1.11 2.24
CA ASN A 2 13.77 -0.24 2.62
C ASN A 2 12.76 -0.67 1.56
N ASP A 3 13.20 -1.49 0.61
CA ASP A 3 12.36 -1.97 -0.47
C ASP A 3 11.44 -3.08 0.01
N VAL A 4 10.14 -2.99 -0.29
CA VAL A 4 9.19 -4.09 -0.05
C VAL A 4 9.28 -5.04 -1.23
N VAL A 5 9.80 -6.25 -0.97
CA VAL A 5 9.97 -7.30 -1.96
C VAL A 5 8.77 -8.22 -1.94
N LEU A 6 8.07 -8.31 -3.08
CA LEU A 6 6.98 -9.26 -3.28
C LEU A 6 7.43 -10.41 -4.19
N TYR A 7 6.94 -11.61 -3.90
CA TYR A 7 7.09 -12.79 -4.73
C TYR A 7 5.71 -13.18 -5.28
N GLU A 8 5.25 -12.46 -6.31
CA GLU A 8 3.96 -12.70 -6.95
C GLU A 8 4.13 -12.91 -8.45
N LYS A 9 3.66 -14.05 -8.95
CA LYS A 9 3.74 -14.43 -10.38
C LYS A 9 2.49 -14.03 -11.15
N ASN A 10 1.34 -13.97 -10.49
CA ASN A 10 0.11 -13.49 -11.09
C ASN A 10 0.17 -11.97 -11.19
N GLU A 11 0.24 -11.46 -12.42
CA GLU A 11 0.37 -10.03 -12.72
C GLU A 11 -0.81 -9.21 -12.16
N SER A 12 -2.03 -9.74 -12.21
CA SER A 12 -3.23 -9.12 -11.64
C SER A 12 -3.15 -9.03 -10.11
N MET A 13 -2.70 -10.11 -9.45
CA MET A 13 -2.52 -10.12 -8.00
C MET A 13 -1.39 -9.18 -7.58
N PHE A 14 -0.27 -9.14 -8.32
CA PHE A 14 0.82 -8.22 -8.04
C PHE A 14 0.37 -6.75 -8.16
N PHE A 15 -0.36 -6.44 -9.23
CA PHE A 15 -0.97 -5.13 -9.43
C PHE A 15 -1.91 -4.75 -8.28
N ALA A 16 -2.76 -5.67 -7.84
CA ALA A 16 -3.71 -5.44 -6.75
C ALA A 16 -2.99 -5.16 -5.43
N ILE A 17 -1.99 -5.96 -5.07
CA ILE A 17 -1.17 -5.74 -3.86
C ILE A 17 -0.53 -4.35 -3.91
N CYS A 18 0.09 -3.99 -5.04
CA CYS A 18 0.76 -2.70 -5.17
C CYS A 18 -0.20 -1.52 -5.02
N THR A 19 -1.36 -1.62 -5.66
CA THR A 19 -2.38 -0.56 -5.63
C THR A 19 -2.93 -0.38 -4.22
N VAL A 20 -3.33 -1.48 -3.55
CA VAL A 20 -3.88 -1.44 -2.19
C VAL A 20 -2.88 -0.88 -1.18
N LEU A 21 -1.61 -1.30 -1.25
CA LEU A 21 -0.59 -0.79 -0.35
C LEU A 21 -0.27 0.68 -0.59
N SER A 22 -0.31 1.13 -1.84
CA SER A 22 -0.11 2.55 -2.18
C SER A 22 -1.26 3.40 -1.63
N LEU A 23 -2.52 2.98 -1.88
CA LEU A 23 -3.70 3.64 -1.32
C LEU A 23 -3.69 3.68 0.21
N TYR A 24 -3.24 2.61 0.85
CA TYR A 24 -3.10 2.57 2.30
C TYR A 24 -2.06 3.58 2.81
N CYS A 25 -0.89 3.65 2.16
CA CYS A 25 0.13 4.64 2.51
C CYS A 25 -0.39 6.08 2.35
N ASP A 26 -1.03 6.37 1.22
CA ASP A 26 -1.60 7.71 0.95
C ASP A 26 -2.64 8.08 2.02
N PHE A 27 -3.55 7.15 2.34
CA PHE A 27 -4.52 7.32 3.43
C PHE A 27 -3.85 7.65 4.77
N ILE A 28 -2.79 6.93 5.14
CA ILE A 28 -2.07 7.16 6.39
C ILE A 28 -1.37 8.52 6.40
N TYR A 29 -0.74 8.92 5.29
CA TYR A 29 -0.05 10.21 5.20
C TYR A 29 -1.01 11.39 5.24
N GLU A 30 -2.17 11.28 4.60
CA GLU A 30 -3.23 12.30 4.68
C GLU A 30 -3.73 12.46 6.13
N ILE A 31 -3.93 11.36 6.87
CA ILE A 31 -4.26 11.44 8.30
C ILE A 31 -3.12 12.09 9.07
N ALA A 32 -1.88 11.66 8.85
CA ALA A 32 -0.72 12.15 9.59
C ALA A 32 -0.48 13.65 9.42
N TYR A 33 -0.88 14.22 8.28
CA TYR A 33 -0.79 15.66 8.02
C TYR A 33 -1.62 16.49 9.01
N GLY A 34 -2.82 16.03 9.37
CA GLY A 34 -3.68 16.71 10.35
C GLY A 34 -3.59 16.14 11.78
N PHE A 35 -3.27 14.85 11.90
CA PHE A 35 -3.51 14.02 13.07
C PHE A 35 -2.41 12.94 13.21
N HIS A 36 -1.18 13.37 13.49
CA HIS A 36 -0.01 12.50 13.53
C HIS A 36 -0.16 11.32 14.50
N ASN A 37 -0.66 11.57 15.72
CA ASN A 37 -0.79 10.52 16.74
C ASN A 37 -1.84 9.48 16.36
N GLU A 38 -2.91 9.91 15.69
CA GLU A 38 -3.98 9.06 15.18
C GLU A 38 -3.46 8.16 14.05
N ALA A 39 -2.63 8.69 13.14
CA ALA A 39 -1.95 7.87 12.12
C ALA A 39 -1.07 6.79 12.76
N VAL A 40 -0.27 7.14 13.76
CA VAL A 40 0.56 6.17 14.51
C VAL A 40 -0.32 5.11 15.18
N MET A 41 -1.41 5.51 15.84
CA MET A 41 -2.35 4.58 16.48
C MET A 41 -2.95 3.58 15.47
N ILE A 42 -3.29 4.03 14.26
CA ILE A 42 -3.82 3.15 13.21
C ILE A 42 -2.76 2.11 12.79
N ILE A 43 -1.52 2.55 12.53
CA ILE A 43 -0.41 1.68 12.09
C ILE A 43 -0.04 0.63 13.16
N GLU A 44 -0.15 0.99 14.43
CA GLU A 44 0.18 0.09 15.54
C GLU A 44 -0.91 -0.92 15.87
N ASN A 45 -2.17 -0.60 15.56
CA ASN A 45 -3.30 -1.47 15.84
C ASN A 45 -3.66 -2.36 14.65
N GLU A 46 -3.35 -3.66 14.73
CA GLU A 46 -3.61 -4.64 13.67
C GLU A 46 -5.07 -4.67 13.20
N LYS A 47 -6.05 -4.44 14.09
CA LYS A 47 -7.46 -4.39 13.69
C LYS A 47 -7.75 -3.15 12.85
N CYS A 48 -7.17 -2.00 13.20
CA CYS A 48 -7.29 -0.77 12.42
C CYS A 48 -6.62 -0.91 11.05
N VAL A 49 -5.41 -1.49 11.01
CA VAL A 49 -4.71 -1.81 9.75
C VAL A 49 -5.57 -2.70 8.86
N GLY A 50 -6.14 -3.79 9.43
CA GLY A 50 -7.00 -4.69 8.69
C GLY A 50 -8.26 -4.03 8.15
N GLN A 51 -8.89 -3.12 8.92
CA GLN A 51 -10.03 -2.35 8.45
C GLN A 51 -9.66 -1.37 7.34
N ALA A 52 -8.55 -0.63 7.50
CA ALA A 52 -8.06 0.30 6.50
C ALA A 52 -7.72 -0.41 5.19
N LEU A 53 -7.03 -1.56 5.24
CA LEU A 53 -6.71 -2.34 4.04
C LEU A 53 -7.96 -2.89 3.35
N LYS A 54 -8.99 -3.32 4.09
CA LYS A 54 -10.27 -3.73 3.50
C LYS A 54 -10.96 -2.59 2.76
N ILE A 55 -10.93 -1.38 3.32
CA ILE A 55 -11.46 -0.19 2.65
C ILE A 55 -10.71 0.03 1.32
N GLN A 56 -9.38 -0.08 1.32
CA GLN A 56 -8.60 0.11 0.10
C GLN A 56 -8.79 -1.02 -0.93
N ILE A 57 -9.04 -2.25 -0.50
CA ILE A 57 -9.42 -3.36 -1.38
C ILE A 57 -10.78 -3.07 -2.04
N ASN A 58 -11.76 -2.60 -1.28
CA ASN A 58 -13.05 -2.21 -1.84
C ASN A 58 -12.90 -1.07 -2.85
N ASN A 59 -12.12 -0.03 -2.51
CA ASN A 59 -11.83 1.06 -3.43
C ASN A 59 -11.21 0.56 -4.74
N LEU A 60 -10.25 -0.37 -4.67
CA LEU A 60 -9.68 -1.01 -5.86
C LEU A 60 -10.74 -1.72 -6.71
N PHE A 61 -11.65 -2.47 -6.10
CA PHE A 61 -12.65 -3.22 -6.87
C PHE A 61 -13.80 -2.39 -7.41
N ASP A 62 -14.19 -1.33 -6.71
CA ASP A 62 -15.22 -0.40 -7.14
C ASP A 62 -14.77 0.39 -8.37
N ASP A 63 -13.50 0.83 -8.40
CA ASP A 63 -12.89 1.62 -9.48
C ASP A 63 -11.76 0.86 -10.21
N PHE A 64 -11.92 -0.45 -10.40
CA PHE A 64 -10.86 -1.32 -10.93
C PHE A 64 -10.31 -0.86 -12.28
N ASP A 65 -11.19 -0.49 -13.21
CA ASP A 65 -10.78 -0.06 -14.55
C ASP A 65 -9.99 1.26 -14.52
N TYR A 66 -10.31 2.14 -13.57
CA TYR A 66 -9.54 3.36 -13.34
C TYR A 66 -8.13 3.01 -12.88
N TYR A 67 -7.98 2.21 -11.82
CA TYR A 67 -6.65 1.84 -11.31
C TYR A 67 -5.85 1.05 -12.33
N LYS A 68 -6.49 0.15 -13.08
CA LYS A 68 -5.84 -0.60 -14.17
C LYS A 68 -5.32 0.35 -15.25
N LYS A 69 -6.09 1.37 -15.62
CA LYS A 69 -5.67 2.36 -16.64
C LYS A 69 -4.48 3.20 -16.17
N VAL A 70 -4.42 3.54 -14.88
CA VAL A 70 -3.37 4.41 -14.34
C VAL A 70 -2.07 3.64 -14.03
N ASN A 71 -2.18 2.45 -13.45
CA ASN A 71 -1.05 1.71 -12.86
C ASN A 71 -0.90 0.26 -13.36
N GLY A 72 -1.85 -0.25 -14.13
CA GLY A 72 -1.88 -1.64 -14.59
C GLY A 72 -1.33 -1.85 -16.00
N THR A 73 -1.37 -3.10 -16.44
CA THR A 73 -1.09 -3.49 -17.83
C THR A 73 -2.36 -4.04 -18.48
N GLU A 74 -2.36 -4.24 -19.80
CA GLU A 74 -3.50 -4.87 -20.49
C GLU A 74 -3.81 -6.28 -19.97
N LYS A 75 -2.79 -6.99 -19.46
CA LYS A 75 -2.88 -8.37 -18.96
C LYS A 75 -3.56 -8.49 -17.60
N VAL A 76 -3.66 -7.38 -16.85
CA VAL A 76 -4.35 -7.35 -15.55
C VAL A 76 -5.84 -7.61 -15.73
N LYS A 77 -6.37 -8.55 -14.95
CA LYS A 77 -7.75 -9.02 -15.01
C LYS A 77 -8.33 -9.11 -13.60
N ARG A 78 -9.55 -8.62 -13.42
CA ARG A 78 -10.22 -8.60 -12.12
C ARG A 78 -10.49 -10.02 -11.63
N GLU A 79 -10.91 -10.89 -12.55
CA GLU A 79 -11.23 -12.29 -12.30
C GLU A 79 -10.05 -13.13 -11.80
N ASP A 80 -8.81 -12.65 -12.01
CA ASP A 80 -7.59 -13.32 -11.55
C ASP A 80 -7.18 -12.89 -10.12
N ILE A 81 -7.99 -12.08 -9.44
CA ILE A 81 -7.71 -11.57 -8.09
C ILE A 81 -8.70 -12.18 -7.09
N ASP A 82 -8.22 -13.11 -6.27
CA ASP A 82 -8.95 -13.58 -5.09
C ASP A 82 -8.83 -12.55 -3.95
N GLU A 83 -9.97 -12.00 -3.52
CA GLU A 83 -10.02 -10.94 -2.50
C GLU A 83 -9.45 -11.38 -1.15
N LYS A 84 -9.72 -12.62 -0.74
CA LYS A 84 -9.25 -13.14 0.55
C LYS A 84 -7.74 -13.33 0.54
N GLU A 85 -7.21 -13.86 -0.56
CA GLU A 85 -5.79 -14.00 -0.80
C GLU A 85 -5.11 -12.62 -0.86
N LEU A 86 -5.69 -11.67 -1.57
CA LEU A 86 -5.22 -10.28 -1.63
C LEU A 86 -5.11 -9.68 -0.23
N PHE A 87 -6.16 -9.77 0.58
CA PHE A 87 -6.16 -9.29 1.97
C PHE A 87 -5.00 -9.88 2.79
N ASN A 88 -4.81 -11.20 2.72
CA ASN A 88 -3.72 -11.86 3.45
C ASN A 88 -2.34 -11.38 2.98
N LYS A 89 -2.15 -11.20 1.67
CA LYS A 89 -0.87 -10.73 1.10
C LYS A 89 -0.56 -9.29 1.47
N VAL A 90 -1.55 -8.39 1.42
CA VAL A 90 -1.32 -6.98 1.80
C VAL A 90 -1.07 -6.85 3.30
N MET A 91 -1.75 -7.63 4.15
CA MET A 91 -1.45 -7.71 5.58
C MET A 91 -0.03 -8.23 5.84
N ALA A 92 0.39 -9.28 5.14
CA ALA A 92 1.73 -9.84 5.26
C ALA A 92 2.82 -8.83 4.83
N ALA A 93 2.63 -8.20 3.66
CA ALA A 93 3.55 -7.16 3.17
C ALA A 93 3.61 -5.95 4.11
N HIS A 94 2.46 -5.57 4.69
CA HIS A 94 2.39 -4.51 5.69
C HIS A 94 3.33 -4.80 6.86
N ASN A 95 3.18 -5.98 7.45
CA ASN A 95 3.94 -6.40 8.62
C ASN A 95 5.41 -6.66 8.30
N GLN A 96 5.73 -7.10 7.08
CA GLN A 96 7.09 -7.40 6.67
C GLN A 96 7.95 -6.14 6.46
N GLY A 97 7.38 -5.03 6.00
CA GLY A 97 8.20 -3.86 5.66
C GLY A 97 7.48 -2.53 5.52
N VAL A 98 6.21 -2.50 5.09
CA VAL A 98 5.50 -1.23 4.87
C VAL A 98 5.33 -0.46 6.18
N LYS A 99 4.96 -1.14 7.28
CA LYS A 99 4.85 -0.51 8.61
C LYS A 99 6.13 0.25 8.98
N ALA A 100 7.27 -0.43 8.88
CA ALA A 100 8.56 0.16 9.24
C ALA A 100 8.92 1.35 8.33
N LEU A 101 8.57 1.28 7.05
CA LEU A 101 8.79 2.37 6.12
C LEU A 101 7.91 3.59 6.45
N ILE A 102 6.62 3.39 6.65
CA ILE A 102 5.69 4.47 7.01
C ILE A 102 6.15 5.14 8.30
N MET A 103 6.42 4.37 9.35
CA MET A 103 6.89 4.92 10.64
C MET A 103 8.14 5.76 10.47
N LYS A 104 9.13 5.29 9.69
CA LYS A 104 10.34 6.06 9.39
C LYS A 104 10.03 7.38 8.68
N ASN A 105 9.09 7.37 7.73
CA ASN A 105 8.70 8.58 6.99
C ASN A 105 7.96 9.58 7.90
N LEU A 106 7.07 9.09 8.77
CA LEU A 106 6.38 9.91 9.77
C LEU A 106 7.36 10.56 10.75
N GLU A 107 8.39 9.82 11.20
CA GLU A 107 9.45 10.37 12.06
C GLU A 107 10.31 11.43 11.36
N ALA A 108 10.62 11.23 10.06
CA ALA A 108 11.37 12.21 9.28
C ALA A 108 10.58 13.52 9.11
N ASN A 109 9.29 13.43 8.82
CA ASN A 109 8.39 14.59 8.71
C ASN A 109 8.31 15.41 10.01
N LEU A 110 8.36 14.78 11.19
CA LEU A 110 8.44 15.53 12.45
C LEU A 110 9.73 16.37 12.59
N ARG A 111 10.80 15.97 11.89
CA ARG A 111 12.14 16.56 12.02
C ARG A 111 12.45 17.57 10.92
N GLU A 112 11.85 17.43 9.76
CA GLU A 112 12.10 18.27 8.58
C GLU A 112 10.87 19.11 8.28
N LYS A 113 11.05 20.43 8.08
CA LYS A 113 10.03 21.31 7.49
C LYS A 113 9.90 21.04 5.97
N GLU A 114 10.06 19.80 5.53
CA GLU A 114 10.03 19.44 4.11
C GLU A 114 8.60 19.18 3.65
N GLU A 115 8.25 19.81 2.53
CA GLU A 115 6.89 19.92 2.02
C GLU A 115 6.46 18.66 1.23
N GLY A 116 5.44 17.96 1.74
CA GLY A 116 4.45 17.27 0.90
C GLY A 116 4.54 15.74 0.78
N SER A 117 3.37 15.11 0.62
CA SER A 117 3.16 13.65 0.51
C SER A 117 3.80 13.00 -0.73
N GLU A 118 4.16 13.79 -1.76
CA GLU A 118 4.74 13.27 -3.01
C GLU A 118 6.11 12.59 -2.82
N TYR A 119 6.87 12.97 -1.80
CA TYR A 119 8.17 12.37 -1.49
C TYR A 119 8.08 11.01 -0.80
N TRP A 120 6.90 10.61 -0.33
CA TRP A 120 6.72 9.39 0.48
C TRP A 120 6.05 8.24 -0.27
N LYS A 121 5.93 8.36 -1.60
CA LYS A 121 5.37 7.29 -2.45
C LYS A 121 6.10 5.98 -2.21
N LEU A 122 5.32 4.97 -1.83
CA LEU A 122 5.80 3.61 -1.58
C LEU A 122 6.38 3.04 -2.89
N LYS A 123 7.65 2.61 -2.86
CA LYS A 123 8.26 1.86 -3.96
C LYS A 123 8.19 0.37 -3.65
N ILE A 124 7.47 -0.37 -4.49
CA ILE A 124 7.30 -1.83 -4.38
C ILE A 124 7.98 -2.48 -5.59
N PHE A 125 8.75 -3.54 -5.35
CA PHE A 125 9.46 -4.26 -6.39
C PHE A 125 8.99 -5.71 -6.46
N ASN A 126 8.68 -6.20 -7.67
CA ASN A 126 8.49 -7.63 -7.91
C ASN A 126 9.83 -8.29 -8.20
N ARG A 127 10.24 -9.29 -7.42
CA ARG A 127 11.49 -10.02 -7.68
C ARG A 127 11.44 -10.92 -8.92
N PHE A 128 10.27 -11.21 -9.48
CA PHE A 128 10.15 -11.99 -10.72
C PHE A 128 10.28 -11.16 -12.01
N ASN A 129 10.25 -9.83 -11.92
CA ASN A 129 10.41 -8.92 -13.07
C ASN A 129 11.82 -8.35 -13.19
N GLY A 130 12.79 -8.86 -12.41
CA GLY A 130 14.20 -8.55 -12.59
C GLY A 130 14.82 -9.44 -13.68
N ILE A 131 14.76 -8.97 -14.93
CA ILE A 131 15.77 -9.30 -15.94
C ILE A 131 16.89 -8.28 -15.78
#